data_AF-A0A7K2XJN7-F1
#
_entry.id   AF-A0A7K2XJN7-F1
#
_cell.length_a   1.000
_cell.length_b   1.000
_cell.length_c   1.000
_cell.angle_alpha   90.00
_cell.angle_beta   90.00
_cell.angle_gamma   90.00
#
_symmetry.space_group_name_H-M   'P 1'
#
loop_
_entity.id
_entity.type
_entity.pdbx_description
1 polymer ?
#
loop_
_entity_poly.entity_id
_entity_poly.type
_entity_poly.pdbx_seq_one_letter_code
_entity_poly.pdbx_strand_id
1 'polypeptide(L)'
;MAETVLTNTGLDRFLELVDGAPEHHDPAFARAAEAVLGLLALRGADRGTGLPEPTPELTRQLLVEDLPSFVYVPPGELALYPAVLGALAARFDGDRAERIAAVVAETAPDFERAMNDPGNLTWHRWYASLLHACGADLTDPGDVRHRLAALDGAPLPDGARRADLMGRTALADVLLTEALTRAYVRDAEAPPPVGPLLTDHAVATGIGQVATALQDRWTAAGLAGQLAGPYAHYAPGPDAFPHLVLADALLDEHLDHHGDPAAPVPPPPAIEPAPSEGVENDADTLLTAVEELAEEEFEPYGGEAPHLLYVVYQRGCSAESVARKAAEYEDWTVDPALEDLPVAVPDGTPGAYAVPPVPELVRLLGTPGLTEADRARL
;
A
#
# COMPACT_ATOMS: atom_id res chain seq x y z
N MET A 1 19.00 25.25 1.39
CA MET A 1 18.53 25.21 -0.01
C MET A 1 17.77 23.91 -0.16
N ALA A 2 16.50 23.96 -0.54
CA ALA A 2 15.73 22.74 -0.78
C ALA A 2 16.37 21.97 -1.94
N GLU A 3 16.68 20.70 -1.73
CA GLU A 3 17.27 19.85 -2.75
C GLU A 3 16.28 19.65 -3.90
N THR A 4 16.69 19.95 -5.13
CA THR A 4 15.83 19.77 -6.31
C THR A 4 15.68 18.28 -6.57
N VAL A 5 14.48 17.74 -6.32
CA VAL A 5 14.22 16.29 -6.39
C VAL A 5 13.88 15.84 -7.81
N LEU A 6 13.03 16.60 -8.51
CA LEU A 6 12.77 16.43 -9.94
C LEU A 6 13.27 17.65 -10.69
N THR A 7 13.98 17.43 -11.77
CA THR A 7 14.47 18.47 -12.68
C THR A 7 13.56 18.59 -13.90
N ASN A 8 13.59 19.73 -14.60
CA ASN A 8 12.91 19.88 -15.90
C ASN A 8 11.41 19.54 -15.91
N THR A 9 10.72 19.78 -14.78
CA THR A 9 9.25 19.68 -14.65
C THR A 9 8.53 20.86 -15.29
N GLY A 10 9.25 21.95 -15.58
CA GLY A 10 8.68 23.18 -16.13
C GLY A 10 8.05 24.12 -15.10
N LEU A 11 8.23 23.86 -13.79
CA LEU A 11 7.65 24.66 -12.71
C LEU A 11 7.97 26.16 -12.82
N ASP A 12 9.25 26.53 -12.88
CA ASP A 12 9.65 27.94 -12.93
C ASP A 12 9.04 28.65 -14.16
N ARG A 13 9.12 28.01 -15.33
CA ARG A 13 8.50 28.48 -16.57
C ARG A 13 6.98 28.61 -16.44
N PHE A 14 6.33 27.64 -15.82
CA PHE A 14 4.89 27.67 -15.62
C PHE A 14 4.48 28.86 -14.73
N LEU A 15 5.18 29.04 -13.61
CA LEU A 15 4.95 30.15 -12.69
C LEU A 15 5.18 31.51 -13.37
N GLU A 16 6.25 31.67 -14.15
CA GLU A 16 6.49 32.86 -14.97
C GLU A 16 5.36 33.14 -15.98
N LEU A 17 4.78 32.09 -16.57
CA LEU A 17 3.71 32.22 -17.57
C LEU A 17 2.34 32.56 -16.98
N VAL A 18 2.12 32.24 -15.70
CA VAL A 18 0.88 32.58 -14.98
C VAL A 18 1.05 33.85 -14.12
N ASP A 19 2.26 34.41 -14.10
CA ASP A 19 2.64 35.63 -13.40
C ASP A 19 1.85 36.81 -13.97
N GLY A 20 0.83 37.27 -13.25
CA GLY A 20 -0.10 38.30 -13.72
C GLY A 20 -1.45 38.31 -13.01
N ALA A 21 -1.83 37.19 -12.38
CA ALA A 21 -2.95 37.16 -11.44
C ALA A 21 -2.41 37.05 -9.99
N PRO A 22 -2.89 37.88 -9.04
CA PRO A 22 -2.40 37.90 -7.66
C PRO A 22 -2.62 36.57 -6.94
N GLU A 23 -3.62 35.78 -7.33
CA GLU A 23 -3.88 34.43 -6.83
C GLU A 23 -2.78 33.41 -7.18
N HIS A 24 -2.01 33.63 -8.24
CA HIS A 24 -0.90 32.74 -8.65
C HIS A 24 0.42 33.05 -7.94
N HIS A 25 0.50 34.16 -7.19
CA HIS A 25 1.64 34.47 -6.33
C HIS A 25 1.51 33.83 -4.94
N ASP A 26 0.38 33.16 -4.67
CA ASP A 26 0.15 32.43 -3.44
C ASP A 26 1.12 31.22 -3.37
N PRO A 27 1.94 31.10 -2.30
CA PRO A 27 2.75 29.91 -2.07
C PRO A 27 1.97 28.59 -2.13
N ALA A 28 0.68 28.59 -1.78
CA ALA A 28 -0.18 27.41 -1.90
C ALA A 28 -0.39 26.99 -3.37
N PHE A 29 -0.58 27.96 -4.27
CA PHE A 29 -0.69 27.69 -5.70
C PHE A 29 0.62 27.12 -6.27
N ALA A 30 1.76 27.67 -5.86
CA ALA A 30 3.07 27.16 -6.29
C ALA A 30 3.31 25.70 -5.84
N ARG A 31 2.92 25.34 -4.60
CA ARG A 31 2.97 23.95 -4.13
C ARG A 31 2.05 23.01 -4.92
N ALA A 32 0.82 23.45 -5.20
CA ALA A 32 -0.11 22.69 -6.04
C ALA A 32 0.45 22.49 -7.45
N ALA A 33 1.04 23.54 -8.03
CA ALA A 33 1.70 23.50 -9.33
C ALA A 33 2.87 22.51 -9.36
N GLU A 34 3.73 22.53 -8.34
CA GLU A 34 4.86 21.60 -8.20
C GLU A 34 4.37 20.14 -8.21
N ALA A 35 3.34 19.82 -7.42
CA ALA A 35 2.77 18.47 -7.36
C ALA A 35 2.15 18.04 -8.70
N VAL A 36 1.30 18.88 -9.30
CA VAL A 36 0.60 18.57 -10.57
C VAL A 36 1.61 18.37 -11.71
N LEU A 37 2.54 19.30 -11.89
CA LEU A 37 3.55 19.23 -12.97
C LEU A 37 4.49 18.04 -12.76
N GLY A 38 4.92 17.79 -11.53
CA GLY A 38 5.77 16.66 -11.17
C GLY A 38 5.10 15.32 -11.47
N LEU A 39 3.86 15.12 -11.01
CA LEU A 39 3.12 13.88 -11.22
C LEU A 39 2.77 13.63 -12.70
N LEU A 40 2.34 14.66 -13.45
CA LEU A 40 2.13 14.53 -14.90
C LEU A 40 3.41 14.11 -15.62
N ALA A 41 4.53 14.72 -15.27
CA ALA A 41 5.83 14.40 -15.85
C ALA A 41 6.29 12.96 -15.53
N LEU A 42 6.10 12.52 -14.28
CA LEU A 42 6.35 11.14 -13.88
C LEU A 42 5.46 10.16 -14.68
N ARG A 43 4.19 10.50 -14.87
CA ARG A 43 3.19 9.64 -15.51
C ARG A 43 3.27 9.53 -17.03
N GLY A 44 4.10 10.32 -17.73
CA GLY A 44 4.17 10.20 -19.19
C GLY A 44 3.92 11.45 -19.98
N ALA A 45 3.50 12.55 -19.36
CA ALA A 45 3.14 13.76 -20.08
C ALA A 45 4.31 14.22 -20.97
N ASP A 46 4.01 14.53 -22.23
CA ASP A 46 5.02 15.04 -23.16
C ASP A 46 5.52 16.40 -22.66
N ARG A 47 6.84 16.56 -22.62
CA ARG A 47 7.52 17.78 -22.16
C ARG A 47 8.28 18.49 -23.28
N GLY A 48 8.05 18.13 -24.54
CA GLY A 48 8.73 18.72 -25.69
C GLY A 48 8.66 20.25 -25.77
N THR A 49 7.64 20.86 -25.16
CA THR A 49 7.40 22.32 -25.17
C THR A 49 8.00 23.07 -23.96
N GLY A 50 8.60 22.38 -23.00
CA GLY A 50 9.02 22.99 -21.73
C GLY A 50 8.06 22.77 -20.57
N LEU A 51 6.84 22.27 -20.84
CA LEU A 51 5.80 21.98 -19.85
C LEU A 51 5.21 20.60 -20.12
N PRO A 52 4.82 19.83 -19.08
CA PRO A 52 4.12 18.57 -19.25
C PRO A 52 2.74 18.82 -19.86
N GLU A 53 2.49 18.22 -21.02
CA GLU A 53 1.24 18.34 -21.76
C GLU A 53 0.16 17.42 -21.15
N PRO A 54 -0.93 17.97 -20.57
CA PRO A 54 -1.99 17.16 -19.99
C PRO A 54 -2.85 16.53 -21.08
N THR A 55 -3.22 15.26 -20.89
CA THR A 55 -4.27 14.58 -21.66
C THR A 55 -5.51 14.36 -20.78
N PRO A 56 -6.70 14.13 -21.36
CA PRO A 56 -7.90 13.73 -20.61
C PRO A 56 -7.67 12.56 -19.66
N GLU A 57 -6.96 11.54 -20.12
CA GLU A 57 -6.69 10.31 -19.37
C GLU A 57 -5.75 10.59 -18.19
N LEU A 58 -4.64 11.28 -18.45
CA LEU A 58 -3.69 11.67 -17.40
C LEU A 58 -4.31 12.62 -16.38
N THR A 59 -5.23 13.49 -16.81
CA THR A 59 -5.94 14.41 -15.92
C THR A 59 -6.84 13.65 -14.96
N ARG A 60 -7.58 12.64 -15.45
CA ARG A 60 -8.44 11.81 -14.59
C ARG A 60 -7.59 10.97 -13.62
N GLN A 61 -6.54 10.33 -14.11
CA GLN A 61 -5.63 9.54 -13.27
C GLN A 61 -4.99 10.41 -12.18
N LEU A 62 -4.49 11.60 -12.55
CA LEU A 62 -3.89 12.52 -11.59
C LEU A 62 -4.87 12.90 -10.47
N LEU A 63 -6.09 13.28 -10.84
CA LEU A 63 -7.09 13.76 -9.89
C LEU A 63 -7.63 12.63 -9.00
N VAL A 64 -7.91 11.44 -9.54
CA VAL A 64 -8.63 10.39 -8.80
C VAL A 64 -7.69 9.37 -8.14
N GLU A 65 -6.47 9.21 -8.65
CA GLU A 65 -5.54 8.19 -8.17
C GLU A 65 -4.28 8.80 -7.53
N ASP A 66 -3.56 9.64 -8.27
CA ASP A 66 -2.21 10.08 -7.85
C ASP A 66 -2.26 11.10 -6.71
N LEU A 67 -3.02 12.19 -6.86
CA LEU A 67 -3.11 13.22 -5.82
C LEU A 67 -3.62 12.64 -4.48
N PRO A 68 -4.70 11.81 -4.47
CA PRO A 68 -5.14 11.13 -3.24
C PRO A 68 -4.10 10.17 -2.65
N SER A 69 -3.21 9.59 -3.45
CA SER A 69 -2.19 8.66 -2.95
C SER A 69 -1.01 9.39 -2.32
N PHE A 70 -0.58 10.52 -2.90
CA PHE A 70 0.72 11.11 -2.60
C PHE A 70 0.69 12.44 -1.86
N VAL A 71 -0.40 13.21 -1.99
CA VAL A 71 -0.38 14.63 -1.60
C VAL A 71 -1.29 14.88 -0.40
N TYR A 72 -0.74 15.55 0.61
CA TYR A 72 -1.56 16.17 1.65
C TYR A 72 -2.00 17.56 1.19
N VAL A 73 -3.30 17.83 1.28
CA VAL A 73 -3.90 19.11 0.88
C VAL A 73 -4.52 19.76 2.11
N PRO A 74 -4.04 20.96 2.52
CA PRO A 74 -4.65 21.70 3.62
C PRO A 74 -6.13 22.04 3.35
N PRO A 75 -6.96 22.15 4.40
CA PRO A 75 -8.36 22.54 4.25
C PRO A 75 -8.50 23.88 3.51
N GLY A 76 -9.32 23.91 2.46
CA GLY A 76 -9.55 25.10 1.63
C GLY A 76 -8.60 25.25 0.43
N GLU A 77 -7.53 24.46 0.34
CA GLU A 77 -6.58 24.51 -0.78
C GLU A 77 -6.93 23.53 -1.92
N LEU A 78 -7.95 22.68 -1.75
CA LEU A 78 -8.32 21.61 -2.69
C LEU A 78 -8.60 22.10 -4.12
N ALA A 79 -9.26 23.26 -4.26
CA ALA A 79 -9.60 23.82 -5.56
C ALA A 79 -8.38 24.28 -6.38
N LEU A 80 -7.22 24.43 -5.76
CA LEU A 80 -5.99 24.87 -6.44
C LEU A 80 -5.50 23.84 -7.47
N TYR A 81 -5.68 22.54 -7.22
CA TYR A 81 -5.18 21.48 -8.09
C TYR A 81 -5.91 21.45 -9.46
N PRO A 82 -7.26 21.44 -9.50
CA PRO A 82 -8.04 21.71 -10.71
C PRO A 82 -7.69 23.03 -11.40
N ALA A 83 -7.47 24.10 -10.63
CA ALA A 83 -7.15 25.42 -11.18
C ALA A 83 -5.79 25.42 -11.90
N VAL A 84 -4.77 24.77 -11.33
CA VAL A 84 -3.47 24.57 -11.97
C VAL A 84 -3.63 23.81 -13.29
N LEU A 85 -4.42 22.73 -13.33
CA LEU A 85 -4.67 21.98 -14.56
C LEU A 85 -5.33 22.83 -15.64
N GLY A 86 -6.31 23.67 -15.27
CA GLY A 86 -6.94 24.61 -16.20
C GLY A 86 -5.95 25.65 -16.73
N ALA A 87 -5.14 26.24 -15.84
CA ALA A 87 -4.11 27.21 -16.20
C ALA A 87 -3.03 26.61 -17.12
N LEU A 88 -2.62 25.36 -16.85
CA LEU A 88 -1.68 24.59 -17.66
C LEU A 88 -2.27 24.27 -19.04
N ALA A 89 -3.50 23.75 -19.10
CA ALA A 89 -4.15 23.39 -20.35
C ALA A 89 -4.34 24.59 -21.28
N ALA A 90 -4.61 25.78 -20.71
CA ALA A 90 -4.72 27.03 -21.44
C ALA A 90 -3.40 27.55 -22.04
N ARG A 91 -2.28 26.83 -21.88
CA ARG A 91 -0.99 27.11 -22.54
C ARG A 91 -0.80 26.33 -23.84
N PHE A 92 -1.65 25.36 -24.11
CA PHE A 92 -1.59 24.55 -25.31
C PHE A 92 -2.67 24.97 -26.30
N ASP A 93 -2.32 24.95 -27.59
CA ASP A 93 -3.21 25.37 -28.67
C ASP A 93 -4.36 24.36 -28.92
N GLY A 94 -5.38 24.82 -29.64
CA GLY A 94 -6.50 24.00 -30.09
C GLY A 94 -7.61 23.82 -29.04
N ASP A 95 -8.36 22.74 -29.18
CA ASP A 95 -9.50 22.39 -28.30
C ASP A 95 -9.06 21.73 -26.97
N ARG A 96 -7.75 21.66 -26.70
CA ARG A 96 -7.21 20.96 -25.52
C ARG A 96 -7.66 21.62 -24.22
N ALA A 97 -7.58 22.94 -24.12
CA ALA A 97 -8.03 23.67 -22.95
C ALA A 97 -9.49 23.35 -22.61
N GLU A 98 -10.37 23.30 -23.62
CA GLU A 98 -11.78 22.96 -23.47
C GLU A 98 -11.97 21.49 -23.04
N ARG A 99 -11.25 20.56 -23.66
CA ARG A 99 -11.31 19.13 -23.31
C ARG A 99 -10.83 18.86 -21.89
N ILE A 100 -9.71 19.45 -21.47
CA ILE A 100 -9.20 19.30 -20.11
C ILE A 100 -10.14 19.97 -19.11
N ALA A 101 -10.67 21.15 -19.41
CA ALA A 101 -11.65 21.81 -18.56
C ALA A 101 -12.93 20.97 -18.39
N ALA A 102 -13.41 20.30 -19.45
CA ALA A 102 -14.54 19.39 -19.37
C ALA A 102 -14.24 18.20 -18.45
N VAL A 103 -13.08 17.53 -18.62
CA VAL A 103 -12.68 16.41 -17.77
C VAL A 103 -12.51 16.84 -16.31
N VAL A 104 -11.89 17.99 -16.06
CA VAL A 104 -11.75 18.55 -14.70
C VAL A 104 -13.12 18.80 -14.09
N ALA A 105 -14.06 19.41 -14.82
CA ALA A 105 -15.41 19.67 -14.33
C ALA A 105 -16.18 18.37 -14.04
N GLU A 106 -16.06 17.36 -14.89
CA GLU A 106 -16.66 16.04 -14.70
C GLU A 106 -16.06 15.29 -13.50
N THR A 107 -14.74 15.41 -13.31
CA THR A 107 -13.97 14.63 -12.31
C THR A 107 -13.90 15.34 -10.96
N ALA A 108 -14.17 16.64 -10.87
CA ALA A 108 -14.05 17.41 -9.63
C ALA A 108 -14.82 16.81 -8.43
N PRO A 109 -16.07 16.32 -8.57
CA PRO A 109 -16.77 15.67 -7.46
C PRO A 109 -16.10 14.36 -7.01
N ASP A 110 -15.51 13.61 -7.93
CA ASP A 110 -14.83 12.36 -7.63
C ASP A 110 -13.46 12.62 -7.01
N PHE A 111 -12.75 13.67 -7.44
CA PHE A 111 -11.53 14.16 -6.80
C PHE A 111 -11.78 14.56 -5.34
N GLU A 112 -12.81 15.37 -5.10
CA GLU A 112 -13.16 15.79 -3.74
C GLU A 112 -13.52 14.58 -2.88
N ARG A 113 -14.27 13.62 -3.41
CA ARG A 113 -14.57 12.37 -2.71
C ARG A 113 -13.30 11.58 -2.40
N ALA A 114 -12.44 11.37 -3.39
CA ALA A 114 -11.22 10.56 -3.25
C ALA A 114 -10.22 11.15 -2.26
N MET A 115 -10.10 12.48 -2.22
CA MET A 115 -9.22 13.19 -1.28
C MET A 115 -9.68 13.08 0.18
N ASN A 116 -11.00 13.01 0.39
CA ASN A 116 -11.63 12.94 1.70
C ASN A 116 -11.97 11.50 2.15
N ASP A 117 -11.79 10.51 1.28
CA ASP A 117 -12.05 9.10 1.59
C ASP A 117 -10.97 8.54 2.53
N PRO A 118 -11.33 8.10 3.76
CA PRO A 118 -10.39 7.44 4.67
C PRO A 118 -9.74 6.20 4.05
N GLY A 119 -10.41 5.53 3.11
CA GLY A 119 -9.89 4.37 2.39
C GLY A 119 -8.72 4.67 1.46
N ASN A 120 -8.47 5.94 1.12
CA ASN A 120 -7.31 6.39 0.32
C ASN A 120 -6.21 7.04 1.18
N LEU A 121 -6.34 7.02 2.51
CA LEU A 121 -5.41 7.68 3.41
C LEU A 121 -4.12 6.87 3.54
N THR A 122 -2.97 7.55 3.44
CA THR A 122 -1.64 6.97 3.73
C THR A 122 -1.11 7.51 5.06
N TRP A 123 -0.13 6.82 5.67
CA TRP A 123 0.50 7.28 6.90
C TRP A 123 1.09 8.68 6.76
N HIS A 124 1.75 8.97 5.64
CA HIS A 124 2.32 10.28 5.34
C HIS A 124 1.25 11.38 5.30
N ARG A 125 0.14 11.16 4.58
CA ARG A 125 -0.98 12.12 4.51
C ARG A 125 -1.67 12.30 5.86
N TRP A 126 -1.84 11.21 6.63
CA TRP A 126 -2.45 11.25 7.95
C TRP A 126 -1.61 12.09 8.93
N TYR A 127 -0.32 11.78 9.07
CA TYR A 127 0.53 12.53 9.99
C TYR A 127 0.73 13.98 9.55
N ALA A 128 0.81 14.26 8.24
CA ALA A 128 0.80 15.64 7.75
C ALA A 128 -0.48 16.40 8.16
N SER A 129 -1.64 15.75 8.13
CA SER A 129 -2.90 16.34 8.58
C SER A 129 -2.93 16.65 10.08
N LEU A 130 -2.39 15.75 10.92
CA LEU A 130 -2.27 15.95 12.36
C LEU A 130 -1.28 17.08 12.68
N LEU A 131 -0.13 17.10 12.01
CA LEU A 131 0.87 18.15 12.15
C LEU A 131 0.27 19.51 11.79
N HIS A 132 -0.45 19.60 10.66
CA HIS A 132 -1.14 20.81 10.26
C HIS A 132 -2.18 21.26 11.30
N ALA A 133 -3.02 20.34 11.79
CA ALA A 133 -4.03 20.64 12.81
C ALA A 133 -3.40 21.15 14.13
N CYS A 134 -2.18 20.72 14.44
CA CYS A 134 -1.41 21.20 15.59
C CYS A 134 -0.67 22.52 15.31
N GLY A 135 -0.79 23.10 14.11
CA GLY A 135 -0.13 24.33 13.69
C GLY A 135 1.36 24.18 13.40
N ALA A 136 1.78 23.01 12.91
CA ALA A 136 3.15 22.79 12.42
C ALA A 136 3.42 23.58 11.14
N ASP A 137 4.62 24.12 11.01
CA ASP A 137 5.17 24.49 9.71
C ASP A 137 5.66 23.21 9.01
N LEU A 138 4.85 22.71 8.07
CA LEU A 138 5.14 21.47 7.32
C LEU A 138 6.40 21.60 6.43
N THR A 139 6.93 22.81 6.23
CA THR A 139 8.15 23.03 5.44
C THR A 139 9.41 23.07 6.30
N ASP A 140 9.28 23.18 7.63
CA ASP A 140 10.38 23.15 8.57
C ASP A 140 10.57 21.73 9.15
N PRO A 141 11.58 20.97 8.73
CA PRO A 141 11.83 19.62 9.25
C PRO A 141 12.16 19.59 10.75
N GLY A 142 12.61 20.72 11.33
CA GLY A 142 12.80 20.87 12.77
C GLY A 142 11.47 20.93 13.52
N ASP A 143 10.53 21.75 13.04
CA ASP A 143 9.20 21.87 13.64
C ASP A 143 8.36 20.60 13.44
N VAL A 144 8.40 20.00 12.24
CA VAL A 144 7.78 18.69 11.95
C VAL A 144 8.25 17.65 12.96
N ARG A 145 9.57 17.49 13.14
CA ARG A 145 10.14 16.51 14.08
C ARG A 145 9.72 16.80 15.52
N HIS A 146 9.79 18.06 15.95
CA HIS A 146 9.43 18.45 17.31
C HIS A 146 7.98 18.10 17.63
N ARG A 147 7.06 18.37 16.70
CA ARG A 147 5.62 18.13 16.88
C ARG A 147 5.23 16.69 16.67
N LEU A 148 5.88 15.98 15.76
CA LEU A 148 5.64 14.55 15.54
C LEU A 148 5.88 13.75 16.82
N ALA A 149 6.89 14.11 17.63
CA ALA A 149 7.17 13.47 18.92
C ALA A 149 5.98 13.49 19.91
N ALA A 150 5.06 14.44 19.75
CA ALA A 150 3.87 14.58 20.59
C ALA A 150 2.65 13.81 20.05
N LEU A 151 2.76 13.16 18.90
CA LEU A 151 1.66 12.44 18.23
C LEU A 151 1.64 10.92 18.52
N ASP A 152 2.42 10.46 19.49
CA ASP A 152 2.34 9.05 19.94
C ASP A 152 0.92 8.69 20.37
N GLY A 153 0.41 7.57 19.87
CA GLY A 153 -0.95 7.10 20.16
C GLY A 153 -2.08 7.97 19.62
N ALA A 154 -1.82 8.87 18.64
CA ALA A 154 -2.86 9.64 17.99
C ALA A 154 -3.96 8.71 17.42
N PRO A 155 -5.26 9.01 17.68
CA PRO A 155 -6.36 8.17 17.20
C PRO A 155 -6.47 8.26 15.69
N LEU A 156 -6.84 7.16 15.03
CA LEU A 156 -7.18 7.19 13.60
C LEU A 156 -8.50 7.95 13.36
N PRO A 157 -8.71 8.51 12.15
CA PRO A 157 -10.01 9.05 11.77
C PRO A 157 -11.08 7.95 11.72
N ASP A 158 -12.33 8.32 11.94
CA ASP A 158 -13.46 7.39 11.91
C ASP A 158 -13.53 6.66 10.56
N GLY A 159 -13.72 5.34 10.61
CA GLY A 159 -13.79 4.48 9.42
C GLY A 159 -12.45 4.02 8.87
N ALA A 160 -11.32 4.53 9.35
CA ALA A 160 -9.99 4.07 8.96
C ALA A 160 -9.49 2.91 9.85
N ARG A 161 -8.95 1.86 9.24
CA ARG A 161 -8.20 0.81 9.95
C ARG A 161 -6.70 1.02 9.73
N ARG A 162 -5.86 0.72 10.74
CA ARG A 162 -4.39 0.83 10.61
C ARG A 162 -3.86 -0.06 9.47
N ALA A 163 -4.50 -1.21 9.26
CA ALA A 163 -4.24 -2.14 8.17
C ALA A 163 -4.36 -1.48 6.79
N ASP A 164 -5.48 -0.78 6.57
CA ASP A 164 -5.79 -0.12 5.30
C ASP A 164 -4.78 1.01 5.03
N LEU A 165 -4.49 1.84 6.03
CA LEU A 165 -3.47 2.89 5.92
C LEU A 165 -2.09 2.31 5.57
N MET A 166 -1.73 1.18 6.17
CA MET A 166 -0.48 0.50 5.87
C MET A 166 -0.46 -0.03 4.43
N GLY A 167 -1.50 -0.77 4.02
CA GLY A 167 -1.62 -1.30 2.66
C GLY A 167 -1.58 -0.19 1.60
N ARG A 168 -2.29 0.92 1.85
CA ARG A 168 -2.28 2.09 0.97
C ARG A 168 -0.93 2.80 0.93
N THR A 169 -0.23 2.88 2.07
CA THR A 169 1.11 3.46 2.13
C THR A 169 2.10 2.62 1.33
N ALA A 170 2.12 1.31 1.53
CA ALA A 170 2.98 0.40 0.78
C ALA A 170 2.69 0.44 -0.73
N LEU A 171 1.41 0.44 -1.12
CA LEU A 171 1.03 0.57 -2.53
C LEU A 171 1.49 1.90 -3.12
N ALA A 172 1.32 3.02 -2.40
CA ALA A 172 1.80 4.32 -2.84
C ALA A 172 3.34 4.32 -3.02
N ASP A 173 4.09 3.74 -2.09
CA ASP A 173 5.55 3.64 -2.18
C ASP A 173 6.00 2.88 -3.45
N VAL A 174 5.33 1.76 -3.75
CA VAL A 174 5.58 0.96 -4.95
C VAL A 174 5.25 1.74 -6.22
N LEU A 175 4.06 2.36 -6.28
CA LEU A 175 3.61 3.13 -7.44
C LEU A 175 4.53 4.33 -7.73
N LEU A 176 4.99 5.03 -6.68
CA LEU A 176 5.91 6.15 -6.84
C LEU A 176 7.29 5.70 -7.32
N THR A 177 7.83 4.61 -6.74
CA THR A 177 9.12 4.03 -7.14
C THR A 177 9.08 3.54 -8.59
N GLU A 178 7.98 2.90 -8.97
CA GLU A 178 7.73 2.44 -10.34
C GLU A 178 7.64 3.62 -11.32
N ALA A 179 6.89 4.67 -10.97
CA ALA A 179 6.77 5.87 -11.79
C ALA A 179 8.12 6.58 -12.00
N LEU A 180 8.93 6.69 -10.94
CA LEU A 180 10.30 7.23 -11.03
C LEU A 180 11.20 6.39 -11.94
N THR A 181 11.16 5.06 -11.77
CA THR A 181 11.96 4.13 -12.59
C THR A 181 11.55 4.21 -14.05
N ARG A 182 10.24 4.21 -14.35
CA ARG A 182 9.73 4.38 -15.71
C ARG A 182 10.13 5.73 -16.31
N ALA A 183 10.03 6.80 -15.54
CA ALA A 183 10.43 8.13 -15.99
C ALA A 183 11.92 8.19 -16.34
N TYR A 184 12.78 7.57 -15.53
CA TYR A 184 14.21 7.46 -15.83
C TYR A 184 14.48 6.66 -17.10
N VAL A 185 13.92 5.45 -17.22
CA VAL A 185 14.12 4.58 -18.39
C VAL A 185 13.65 5.29 -19.67
N ARG A 186 12.44 5.88 -19.65
CA ARG A 186 11.90 6.63 -20.78
C ARG A 186 12.82 7.77 -21.21
N ASP A 187 13.28 8.59 -20.27
CA ASP A 187 14.13 9.74 -20.58
C ASP A 187 15.55 9.30 -21.01
N ALA A 188 16.01 8.10 -20.60
CA ALA A 188 17.27 7.52 -21.07
C ALA A 188 17.16 6.97 -22.50
N GLU A 189 16.03 6.36 -22.87
CA GLU A 189 15.75 5.84 -24.22
C GLU A 189 15.49 6.96 -25.24
N ALA A 190 14.70 7.96 -24.83
CA ALA A 190 14.30 9.08 -25.67
C ALA A 190 14.39 10.39 -24.88
N PRO A 191 15.59 10.99 -24.77
CA PRO A 191 15.77 12.22 -24.02
C PRO A 191 14.90 13.35 -24.56
N PRO A 192 14.07 13.99 -23.72
CA PRO A 192 13.27 15.12 -24.15
C PRO A 192 14.19 16.34 -24.40
N PRO A 193 13.77 17.31 -25.24
CA PRO A 193 14.55 18.52 -25.53
C PRO A 193 14.91 19.33 -24.28
N VAL A 194 14.07 19.26 -23.25
CA VAL A 194 14.21 19.99 -21.99
C VAL A 194 15.15 19.30 -20.99
N GLY A 195 15.63 18.09 -21.30
CA GLY A 195 16.45 17.28 -20.41
C GLY A 195 15.66 16.32 -19.51
N PRO A 196 16.36 15.35 -18.89
CA PRO A 196 15.74 14.28 -18.13
C PRO A 196 15.07 14.81 -16.85
N LEU A 197 14.07 14.09 -16.33
CA LEU A 197 13.47 14.41 -15.02
C LEU A 197 14.39 14.08 -13.85
N LEU A 198 15.10 12.97 -13.96
CA LEU A 198 16.01 12.45 -12.96
C LEU A 198 17.44 12.57 -13.48
N THR A 199 18.34 13.06 -12.63
CA THR A 199 19.76 13.09 -12.97
C THR A 199 20.37 11.71 -12.71
N ASP A 200 21.44 11.36 -13.42
CA ASP A 200 22.20 10.12 -13.16
C ASP A 200 22.66 10.04 -11.69
N HIS A 201 22.95 11.18 -11.08
CA HIS A 201 23.30 11.26 -9.66
C HIS A 201 22.12 10.89 -8.75
N ALA A 202 20.90 11.38 -9.03
CA ALA A 202 19.71 11.02 -8.27
C ALA A 202 19.45 9.50 -8.33
N VAL A 203 19.61 8.90 -9.51
CA VAL A 203 19.46 7.44 -9.69
C VAL A 203 20.57 6.67 -8.97
N ALA A 204 21.83 7.13 -9.08
CA ALA A 204 22.97 6.51 -8.40
C ALA A 204 22.85 6.58 -6.87
N THR A 205 22.20 7.61 -6.34
CA THR A 205 21.94 7.76 -4.89
C THR A 205 20.77 6.88 -4.43
N GLY A 206 19.85 6.56 -5.36
CA GLY A 206 18.84 5.52 -5.22
C GLY A 206 17.41 6.05 -5.38
N ILE A 207 16.60 5.38 -6.21
CA ILE A 207 15.20 5.77 -6.50
C ILE A 207 14.35 5.88 -5.22
N GLY A 208 14.55 4.99 -4.25
CA GLY A 208 13.83 5.05 -2.97
C GLY A 208 14.09 6.34 -2.18
N GLN A 209 15.30 6.91 -2.27
CA GLN A 209 15.61 8.18 -1.61
C GLN A 209 14.92 9.36 -2.32
N VAL A 210 14.84 9.31 -3.65
CA VAL A 210 14.10 10.29 -4.45
C VAL A 210 12.59 10.21 -4.13
N ALA A 211 12.04 9.00 -4.02
CA ALA A 211 10.64 8.78 -3.63
C ALA A 211 10.36 9.37 -2.24
N THR A 212 11.23 9.08 -1.27
CA THR A 212 11.15 9.63 0.10
C THR A 212 11.17 11.17 0.08
N ALA A 213 12.08 11.77 -0.70
CA ALA A 213 12.18 13.23 -0.80
C ALA A 213 10.94 13.85 -1.48
N LEU A 214 10.31 13.17 -2.45
CA LEU A 214 9.06 13.61 -3.05
C LEU A 214 7.88 13.53 -2.07
N GLN A 215 7.78 12.43 -1.33
CA GLN A 215 6.76 12.28 -0.30
C GLN A 215 6.86 13.38 0.76
N ASP A 216 8.08 13.69 1.22
CA ASP A 216 8.31 14.80 2.16
C ASP A 216 7.86 16.14 1.58
N ARG A 217 8.13 16.40 0.29
CA ARG A 217 7.72 17.65 -0.37
C ARG A 217 6.21 17.76 -0.55
N TRP A 218 5.52 16.65 -0.78
CA TRP A 218 4.07 16.62 -0.99
C TRP A 218 3.26 16.43 0.29
N THR A 219 3.91 16.14 1.42
CA THR A 219 3.26 15.95 2.71
C THR A 219 3.84 16.84 3.80
N ALA A 220 5.00 16.51 4.34
CA ALA A 220 5.73 17.33 5.31
C ALA A 220 7.23 17.03 5.30
N ALA A 221 8.05 18.07 5.41
CA ALA A 221 9.50 17.98 5.30
C ALA A 221 10.11 17.03 6.36
N GLY A 222 10.84 16.01 5.91
CA GLY A 222 11.52 15.04 6.77
C GLY A 222 10.60 13.97 7.39
N LEU A 223 9.31 13.96 7.09
CA LEU A 223 8.33 13.07 7.69
C LEU A 223 8.59 11.60 7.34
N ALA A 224 8.83 11.28 6.07
CA ALA A 224 9.09 9.93 5.61
C ALA A 224 10.33 9.35 6.30
N GLY A 225 11.41 10.13 6.42
CA GLY A 225 12.60 9.73 7.17
C GLY A 225 12.37 9.56 8.68
N GLN A 226 11.45 10.34 9.27
CA GLN A 226 11.04 10.15 10.67
C GLN A 226 10.24 8.84 10.84
N LEU A 227 9.29 8.56 9.95
CA LEU A 227 8.44 7.36 9.97
C LEU A 227 9.21 6.10 9.57
N ALA A 228 10.27 6.18 8.78
CA ALA A 228 11.15 5.02 8.50
C ALA A 228 12.20 4.78 9.60
N GLY A 229 12.36 5.72 10.53
CA GLY A 229 13.45 5.71 11.52
C GLY A 229 12.94 5.82 12.97
N PRO A 230 13.24 6.93 13.68
CA PRO A 230 12.93 7.05 15.11
C PRO A 230 11.46 6.84 15.48
N TYR A 231 10.55 7.10 14.55
CA TYR A 231 9.11 7.00 14.73
C TYR A 231 8.48 5.86 13.93
N ALA A 232 9.24 4.83 13.54
CA ALA A 232 8.71 3.68 12.79
C ALA A 232 7.56 2.94 13.49
N HIS A 233 7.52 2.99 14.82
CA HIS A 233 6.41 2.44 15.60
C HIS A 233 5.07 3.22 15.42
N TYR A 234 5.11 4.46 14.93
CA TYR A 234 3.90 5.25 14.62
C TYR A 234 3.22 4.80 13.33
N ALA A 235 4.00 4.29 12.38
CA ALA A 235 3.56 3.73 11.11
C ALA A 235 4.08 2.28 10.99
N PRO A 236 3.54 1.35 11.80
CA PRO A 236 4.06 -0.01 11.88
C PRO A 236 4.04 -0.66 10.49
N GLY A 237 5.22 -1.08 10.03
CA GLY A 237 5.39 -1.83 8.80
C GLY A 237 4.73 -3.22 8.85
N PRO A 238 4.83 -4.01 7.77
CA PRO A 238 4.18 -5.33 7.68
C PRO A 238 4.63 -6.25 8.82
N ASP A 239 5.92 -6.18 9.17
CA ASP A 239 6.56 -6.97 10.23
C ASP A 239 6.10 -6.58 11.65
N ALA A 240 5.48 -5.41 11.80
CA ALA A 240 4.94 -4.91 13.06
C ALA A 240 3.44 -5.20 13.22
N PHE A 241 2.79 -5.77 12.20
CA PHE A 241 1.44 -6.31 12.31
C PHE A 241 1.50 -7.79 12.70
N PRO A 242 0.87 -8.20 13.81
CA PRO A 242 0.94 -9.57 14.29
C PRO A 242 0.05 -10.48 13.45
N HIS A 243 0.44 -10.85 12.22
CA HIS A 243 -0.10 -11.93 11.35
C HIS A 243 -1.64 -11.97 11.09
N LEU A 244 -2.42 -11.13 11.76
CA LEU A 244 -3.88 -11.17 11.87
C LEU A 244 -4.54 -10.32 10.80
N VAL A 245 -3.88 -9.27 10.31
CA VAL A 245 -4.38 -8.46 9.19
C VAL A 245 -4.21 -9.16 7.85
N LEU A 246 -3.11 -9.90 7.68
CA LEU A 246 -2.93 -10.81 6.55
C LEU A 246 -3.98 -11.94 6.61
N ALA A 247 -4.25 -12.47 7.82
CA ALA A 247 -5.29 -13.46 8.02
C ALA A 247 -6.71 -12.89 7.75
N ASP A 248 -7.00 -11.64 8.13
CA ASP A 248 -8.31 -10.99 7.89
C ASP A 248 -8.55 -10.73 6.40
N ALA A 249 -7.53 -10.26 5.67
CA ALA A 249 -7.64 -10.01 4.23
C ALA A 249 -7.81 -11.31 3.42
N LEU A 250 -7.09 -12.37 3.81
CA LEU A 250 -7.27 -13.71 3.22
C LEU A 250 -8.61 -14.34 3.61
N LEU A 251 -9.16 -13.99 4.77
CA LEU A 251 -10.48 -14.45 5.22
C LEU A 251 -11.61 -13.75 4.46
N ASP A 252 -11.52 -12.43 4.23
CA ASP A 252 -12.51 -11.68 3.43
C ASP A 252 -12.55 -12.19 1.98
N GLU A 253 -11.39 -12.41 1.35
CA GLU A 253 -11.32 -12.98 0.00
C GLU A 253 -11.87 -14.43 -0.07
N HIS A 254 -11.63 -15.22 0.98
CA HIS A 254 -12.23 -16.55 1.13
C HIS A 254 -13.75 -16.52 1.31
N LEU A 255 -14.28 -15.58 2.10
CA LEU A 255 -15.71 -15.41 2.34
C LEU A 255 -16.44 -14.87 1.10
N ASP A 256 -15.80 -14.00 0.33
CA ASP A 256 -16.34 -13.52 -0.96
C ASP A 256 -16.37 -14.64 -2.02
N HIS A 257 -15.37 -15.54 -2.02
CA HIS A 257 -15.30 -16.63 -3.00
C HIS A 257 -16.11 -17.88 -2.61
N HIS A 258 -16.20 -18.20 -1.32
CA HIS A 258 -16.81 -19.45 -0.82
C HIS A 258 -18.05 -19.25 0.07
N GLY A 259 -18.38 -18.01 0.44
CA GLY A 259 -19.50 -17.69 1.31
C GLY A 259 -19.24 -17.95 2.79
N ASP A 260 -20.19 -17.53 3.64
CA ASP A 260 -20.14 -17.69 5.10
C ASP A 260 -20.08 -19.18 5.50
N PRO A 261 -19.03 -19.64 6.23
CA PRO A 261 -18.90 -21.02 6.68
C PRO A 261 -19.98 -21.46 7.69
N ALA A 262 -20.76 -20.52 8.26
CA ALA A 262 -21.93 -20.84 9.07
C ALA A 262 -23.16 -21.26 8.23
N ALA A 263 -23.13 -21.07 6.91
CA ALA A 263 -24.13 -21.59 5.99
C ALA A 263 -23.75 -23.04 5.59
N PRO A 264 -24.56 -24.06 5.93
CA PRO A 264 -24.25 -25.43 5.57
C PRO A 264 -24.31 -25.63 4.07
N VAL A 265 -23.15 -25.87 3.45
CA VAL A 265 -23.05 -26.33 2.06
C VAL A 265 -23.60 -27.76 1.98
N PRO A 266 -24.41 -28.11 0.96
CA PRO A 266 -24.91 -29.47 0.82
C PRO A 266 -23.76 -30.48 0.78
N PRO A 267 -23.87 -31.62 1.49
CA PRO A 267 -22.79 -32.59 1.56
C PRO A 267 -22.49 -33.11 0.14
N PRO A 268 -21.20 -33.27 -0.22
CA PRO A 268 -20.84 -33.86 -1.49
C PRO A 268 -21.43 -35.28 -1.60
N PRO A 269 -21.79 -35.74 -2.81
CA PRO A 269 -22.34 -37.07 -2.99
C PRO A 269 -21.35 -38.11 -2.47
N ALA A 270 -21.86 -39.09 -1.71
CA ALA A 270 -21.04 -40.13 -1.10
C ALA A 270 -20.34 -40.95 -2.18
N ILE A 271 -19.02 -40.80 -2.29
CA ILE A 271 -18.18 -41.69 -3.08
C ILE A 271 -17.76 -42.82 -2.13
N GLU A 272 -18.10 -44.06 -2.49
CA GLU A 272 -17.71 -45.24 -1.73
C GLU A 272 -16.17 -45.38 -1.69
N PRO A 273 -15.59 -45.83 -0.56
CA PRO A 273 -14.16 -45.81 -0.36
C PRO A 273 -13.50 -46.93 -1.17
N ALA A 274 -12.69 -46.56 -2.17
CA ALA A 274 -11.67 -47.44 -2.72
C ALA A 274 -10.47 -47.49 -1.76
N PRO A 275 -9.74 -48.63 -1.68
CA PRO A 275 -8.65 -48.80 -0.74
C PRO A 275 -7.52 -47.79 -1.00
N SER A 276 -6.90 -47.35 0.10
CA SER A 276 -5.91 -46.29 0.37
C SER A 276 -4.76 -45.98 -0.60
N GLU A 277 -4.79 -46.37 -1.88
CA GLU A 277 -3.74 -46.05 -2.87
C GLU A 277 -4.04 -44.80 -3.72
N GLY A 278 -5.21 -44.17 -3.55
CA GLY A 278 -5.59 -42.99 -4.35
C GLY A 278 -4.80 -41.72 -4.02
N VAL A 279 -4.51 -41.49 -2.74
CA VAL A 279 -3.96 -40.19 -2.29
C VAL A 279 -2.51 -39.96 -2.75
N GLU A 280 -1.69 -41.00 -2.78
CA GLU A 280 -0.30 -40.90 -3.23
C GLU A 280 -0.23 -40.86 -4.77
N ASN A 281 -1.08 -41.61 -5.48
CA ASN A 281 -1.18 -41.54 -6.94
C ASN A 281 -1.71 -40.17 -7.43
N ASP A 282 -2.64 -39.56 -6.68
CA ASP A 282 -3.17 -38.23 -6.97
C ASP A 282 -2.09 -37.15 -6.76
N ALA A 283 -1.23 -37.32 -5.73
CA ALA A 283 -0.10 -36.42 -5.46
C ALA A 283 1.01 -36.55 -6.52
N ASP A 284 1.34 -37.77 -6.95
CA ASP A 284 2.34 -38.02 -8.01
C ASP A 284 1.84 -37.53 -9.39
N THR A 285 0.53 -37.66 -9.67
CA THR A 285 -0.09 -37.13 -10.90
C THR A 285 -0.10 -35.59 -10.91
N LEU A 286 -0.33 -34.94 -9.76
CA LEU A 286 -0.27 -33.49 -9.60
C LEU A 286 1.16 -32.95 -9.71
N LEU A 287 2.14 -33.65 -9.12
CA LEU A 287 3.55 -33.27 -9.22
C LEU A 287 4.03 -33.31 -10.67
N THR A 288 3.68 -34.38 -11.40
CA THR A 288 4.02 -34.55 -12.83
C THR A 288 3.36 -33.46 -13.70
N ALA A 289 2.10 -33.09 -13.43
CA ALA A 289 1.41 -32.02 -14.16
C ALA A 289 1.96 -30.61 -13.87
N VAL A 290 2.48 -30.39 -12.65
CA VAL A 290 3.16 -29.13 -12.25
C VAL A 290 4.53 -29.01 -12.90
N GLU A 291 5.26 -30.12 -13.03
CA GLU A 291 6.55 -30.16 -13.73
C GLU A 291 6.37 -29.91 -15.24
N GLU A 292 5.32 -30.45 -15.87
CA GLU A 292 5.00 -30.17 -17.29
C GLU A 292 4.55 -28.71 -17.53
N LEU A 293 3.87 -28.06 -16.57
CA LEU A 293 3.45 -26.65 -16.65
C LEU A 293 4.59 -25.63 -16.40
N ALA A 294 5.64 -26.03 -15.68
CA ALA A 294 6.79 -25.18 -15.37
C ALA A 294 7.82 -25.11 -16.51
N GLU A 295 7.77 -26.04 -17.48
CA GLU A 295 8.67 -26.07 -18.64
C GLU A 295 8.19 -25.18 -19.80
N GLU A 296 6.95 -24.68 -19.80
CA GLU A 296 6.46 -23.74 -20.81
C GLU A 296 6.87 -22.30 -20.44
N GLU A 297 7.90 -21.78 -21.13
CA GLU A 297 8.28 -20.37 -21.14
C GLU A 297 7.05 -19.48 -21.36
N PHE A 298 6.54 -18.79 -20.33
CA PHE A 298 6.03 -17.39 -20.39
C PHE A 298 5.51 -16.93 -19.01
N GLU A 299 5.79 -15.66 -18.71
CA GLU A 299 5.10 -14.76 -17.76
C GLU A 299 5.49 -14.70 -16.26
N PRO A 300 5.43 -13.47 -15.66
CA PRO A 300 6.24 -13.05 -14.51
C PRO A 300 5.75 -13.55 -13.14
N TYR A 301 4.82 -14.50 -13.13
CA TYR A 301 4.20 -15.08 -11.93
C TYR A 301 4.45 -16.59 -11.79
N GLY A 302 5.33 -17.19 -12.60
CA GLY A 302 5.69 -18.63 -12.53
C GLY A 302 6.32 -19.11 -11.21
N GLY A 303 6.45 -18.24 -10.21
CA GLY A 303 6.92 -18.54 -8.85
C GLY A 303 5.81 -18.65 -7.79
N GLU A 304 4.52 -18.55 -8.15
CA GLU A 304 3.40 -18.62 -7.19
C GLU A 304 2.96 -20.06 -6.86
N ALA A 305 3.41 -21.08 -7.60
CA ALA A 305 3.08 -22.48 -7.36
C ALA A 305 3.59 -23.11 -6.03
N PRO A 306 4.72 -22.67 -5.41
CA PRO A 306 5.11 -23.10 -4.07
C PRO A 306 4.20 -22.56 -2.96
N HIS A 307 3.41 -21.50 -3.21
CA HIS A 307 2.42 -21.01 -2.24
C HIS A 307 1.29 -22.04 -2.02
N LEU A 308 1.09 -22.89 -3.02
CA LEU A 308 0.24 -24.07 -2.98
C LEU A 308 0.84 -25.22 -2.13
N LEU A 309 2.13 -25.20 -1.76
CA LEU A 309 2.65 -26.08 -0.71
C LEU A 309 2.10 -25.72 0.67
N TYR A 310 1.44 -24.57 0.86
CA TYR A 310 0.79 -24.25 2.14
C TYR A 310 -0.60 -24.91 2.30
N VAL A 311 -1.23 -25.28 1.18
CA VAL A 311 -2.29 -26.30 1.15
C VAL A 311 -1.85 -27.58 1.91
N VAL A 312 -0.55 -27.82 2.09
CA VAL A 312 -0.02 -28.95 2.86
C VAL A 312 -0.21 -28.83 4.38
N TYR A 313 -0.42 -27.65 4.99
CA TYR A 313 -0.92 -27.64 6.38
C TYR A 313 -2.41 -28.00 6.47
N GLN A 314 -3.18 -27.89 5.39
CA GLN A 314 -4.59 -28.29 5.36
C GLN A 314 -4.82 -29.77 5.75
N ARG A 315 -3.76 -30.59 5.91
CA ARG A 315 -3.79 -31.93 6.49
C ARG A 315 -3.10 -32.14 7.87
N GLY A 316 -2.33 -31.18 8.42
CA GLY A 316 -1.38 -31.46 9.51
C GLY A 316 -1.89 -31.36 10.96
N CYS A 317 -2.86 -30.51 11.25
CA CYS A 317 -3.52 -30.39 12.57
C CYS A 317 -2.63 -30.22 13.84
N SER A 318 -1.41 -29.63 13.82
CA SER A 318 -0.85 -28.94 15.02
C SER A 318 0.31 -27.96 14.76
N ALA A 319 0.44 -26.94 15.63
CA ALA A 319 1.37 -25.81 15.54
C ALA A 319 2.87 -26.17 15.71
N GLU A 320 3.20 -27.33 16.28
CA GLU A 320 4.60 -27.75 16.48
C GLU A 320 5.29 -28.20 15.18
N SER A 321 4.54 -28.63 14.17
CA SER A 321 5.09 -29.02 12.86
C SER A 321 5.57 -27.82 12.05
N VAL A 322 4.88 -26.68 12.21
CA VAL A 322 5.23 -25.39 11.59
C VAL A 322 6.52 -24.84 12.18
N ALA A 323 6.66 -24.86 13.51
CA ALA A 323 7.86 -24.40 14.20
C ALA A 323 9.10 -25.27 13.90
N ARG A 324 8.90 -26.58 13.69
CA ARG A 324 9.99 -27.53 13.39
C ARG A 324 10.52 -27.40 11.97
N LYS A 325 9.64 -27.09 11.00
CA LYS A 325 10.03 -26.87 9.59
C LYS A 325 10.62 -25.48 9.36
N ALA A 326 10.15 -24.46 10.09
CA ALA A 326 10.78 -23.14 10.10
C ALA A 326 12.24 -23.18 10.59
N ALA A 327 12.57 -24.11 11.49
CA ALA A 327 13.92 -24.32 12.00
C ALA A 327 14.90 -24.95 10.99
N GLU A 328 14.43 -25.46 9.84
CA GLU A 328 15.30 -25.93 8.74
C GLU A 328 15.80 -24.77 7.85
N TYR A 329 15.16 -23.60 7.92
CA TYR A 329 15.43 -22.45 7.04
C TYR A 329 16.25 -21.32 7.70
N GLU A 330 16.58 -21.45 8.99
CA GLU A 330 17.63 -20.67 9.68
C GLU A 330 18.52 -21.64 10.47
N ASP A 331 19.82 -21.34 10.62
CA ASP A 331 20.91 -22.17 11.18
C ASP A 331 20.69 -22.72 12.63
N TRP A 332 19.62 -23.46 12.89
CA TRP A 332 19.35 -24.16 14.15
C TRP A 332 19.61 -25.65 14.01
N THR A 333 20.60 -26.15 14.77
CA THR A 333 20.99 -27.57 14.77
C THR A 333 20.10 -28.36 15.73
N VAL A 334 19.11 -29.06 15.18
CA VAL A 334 18.35 -30.10 15.90
C VAL A 334 19.01 -31.46 15.64
N ASP A 335 19.17 -32.27 16.68
CA ASP A 335 19.78 -33.61 16.58
C ASP A 335 18.87 -34.54 15.75
N PRO A 336 19.33 -35.11 14.62
CA PRO A 336 18.52 -35.94 13.73
C PRO A 336 17.92 -37.18 14.41
N ALA A 337 18.49 -37.64 15.53
CA ALA A 337 17.94 -38.77 16.29
C ALA A 337 16.59 -38.44 16.98
N LEU A 338 16.18 -37.17 17.03
CA LEU A 338 14.93 -36.70 17.63
C LEU A 338 13.80 -36.49 16.61
N GLU A 339 14.08 -36.61 15.30
CA GLU A 339 13.11 -36.32 14.23
C GLU A 339 11.95 -37.32 14.18
N ASP A 340 12.22 -38.59 14.49
CA ASP A 340 11.26 -39.70 14.36
C ASP A 340 10.68 -40.23 15.69
N LEU A 341 11.05 -39.62 16.84
CA LEU A 341 10.59 -40.11 18.15
C LEU A 341 9.17 -39.60 18.47
N PRO A 342 8.17 -40.47 18.66
CA PRO A 342 6.83 -40.05 19.06
C PRO A 342 6.85 -39.49 20.48
N VAL A 343 6.23 -38.32 20.66
CA VAL A 343 6.14 -37.67 21.97
C VAL A 343 4.97 -38.27 22.75
N ALA A 344 5.23 -38.74 23.97
CA ALA A 344 4.20 -39.28 24.84
C ALA A 344 3.27 -38.17 25.34
N VAL A 345 2.00 -38.26 25.00
CA VAL A 345 0.94 -37.40 25.56
C VAL A 345 0.76 -37.77 27.05
N PRO A 346 0.71 -36.79 27.98
CA PRO A 346 0.51 -37.08 29.39
C PRO A 346 -0.82 -37.80 29.62
N ASP A 347 -0.78 -38.90 30.38
CA ASP A 347 -1.96 -39.65 30.79
C ASP A 347 -2.88 -38.75 31.64
N GLY A 348 -3.95 -38.24 31.01
CA GLY A 348 -4.89 -37.31 31.62
C GLY A 348 -5.58 -36.34 30.66
N THR A 349 -5.15 -36.29 29.39
CA THR A 349 -5.76 -35.41 28.38
C THR A 349 -7.13 -35.97 27.93
N PRO A 350 -8.27 -35.27 28.15
CA PRO A 350 -9.59 -35.78 27.78
C PRO A 350 -9.77 -35.83 26.26
N GLY A 351 -10.30 -36.94 25.75
CA GLY A 351 -10.40 -37.23 24.31
C GLY A 351 -11.48 -36.47 23.53
N ALA A 352 -12.22 -35.55 24.15
CA ALA A 352 -13.22 -34.72 23.47
C ALA A 352 -12.98 -33.25 23.83
N TYR A 353 -12.99 -32.39 22.81
CA TYR A 353 -12.82 -30.94 22.97
C TYR A 353 -13.94 -30.39 23.86
N ALA A 354 -13.58 -29.93 25.04
CA ALA A 354 -14.51 -29.30 25.98
C ALA A 354 -14.26 -27.79 25.97
N VAL A 355 -15.30 -27.01 25.70
CA VAL A 355 -15.24 -25.55 25.76
C VAL A 355 -14.70 -25.12 27.13
N PRO A 356 -13.65 -24.28 27.21
CA PRO A 356 -13.03 -23.87 28.48
C PRO A 356 -14.05 -23.24 29.45
N PRO A 357 -13.84 -23.30 30.77
CA PRO A 357 -14.76 -22.70 31.75
C PRO A 357 -14.80 -21.17 31.58
N VAL A 358 -15.93 -20.55 31.94
CA VAL A 358 -16.20 -19.11 31.74
C VAL A 358 -15.06 -18.17 32.17
N PRO A 359 -14.38 -18.35 33.32
CA PRO A 359 -13.27 -17.48 33.70
C PRO A 359 -12.09 -17.54 32.72
N GLU A 360 -11.83 -18.72 32.13
CA GLU A 360 -10.78 -18.92 31.14
C GLU A 360 -11.18 -18.28 29.81
N LEU A 361 -12.46 -18.38 29.42
CA LEU A 361 -12.99 -17.69 28.24
C LEU A 361 -12.93 -16.17 28.37
N VAL A 362 -13.26 -15.60 29.54
CA VAL A 362 -13.14 -14.15 29.80
C VAL A 362 -11.68 -13.69 29.67
N ARG A 363 -10.73 -14.51 30.15
CA ARG A 363 -9.29 -14.23 30.03
C ARG A 363 -8.81 -14.27 28.59
N LEU A 364 -9.23 -15.28 27.82
CA LEU A 364 -8.79 -15.51 26.46
C LEU A 364 -9.43 -14.55 25.45
N LEU A 365 -10.71 -14.22 25.64
CA LEU A 365 -11.48 -13.37 24.72
C LEU A 365 -11.47 -11.88 25.11
N GLY A 366 -11.01 -11.56 26.33
CA GLY A 366 -10.96 -10.17 26.82
C GLY A 366 -12.35 -9.56 27.09
N THR A 367 -13.42 -10.34 27.03
CA THR A 367 -14.81 -9.87 27.19
C THR A 367 -15.29 -10.08 28.63
N PRO A 368 -15.36 -9.03 29.47
CA PRO A 368 -15.94 -9.15 30.79
C PRO A 368 -17.46 -9.37 30.70
N GLY A 369 -18.00 -10.32 31.47
CA GLY A 369 -19.44 -10.56 31.58
C GLY A 369 -19.98 -11.77 30.82
N LEU A 370 -19.11 -12.62 30.25
CA LEU A 370 -19.54 -13.92 29.71
C LEU A 370 -20.18 -14.78 30.82
N THR A 371 -21.29 -15.42 30.47
CA THR A 371 -22.05 -16.28 31.39
C THR A 371 -21.96 -17.74 30.97
N GLU A 372 -22.38 -18.65 31.86
CA GLU A 372 -22.44 -20.08 31.54
C GLU A 372 -23.42 -20.38 30.40
N ALA A 373 -24.43 -19.53 30.22
CA ALA A 373 -25.35 -19.62 29.09
C ALA A 373 -24.68 -19.24 27.75
N ASP A 374 -23.65 -18.39 27.77
CA ASP A 374 -22.88 -18.03 26.58
C ASP A 374 -21.85 -19.12 26.27
N ARG A 375 -21.20 -19.69 27.29
CA ARG A 375 -20.32 -20.86 27.15
C ARG A 375 -21.05 -22.08 26.56
N ALA A 376 -22.31 -22.30 26.93
CA ALA A 376 -23.10 -23.43 26.45
C ALA A 376 -23.62 -23.27 25.00
N ARG A 377 -23.47 -22.10 24.38
CA ARG A 377 -23.82 -21.84 22.97
C ARG A 377 -22.63 -21.96 22.02
N LEU A 378 -21.41 -22.00 22.57
CA LEU A 378 -20.15 -22.30 21.88
C LEU A 378 -19.92 -23.81 21.90
#